data_AF-A0A536RC47-F1
#
_entry.id   AF-A0A536RC47-F1
#
_cell.length_a   1.000
_cell.length_b   1.000
_cell.length_c   1.000
_cell.angle_alpha   90.00
_cell.angle_beta   90.00
_cell.angle_gamma   90.00
#
_symmetry.space_group_name_H-M   'P 1'
#
loop_
_entity.id
_entity.type
_entity.pdbx_description
1 polymer ?
#
loop_
_entity_poly.entity_id
_entity_poly.type
_entity_poly.pdbx_seq_one_letter_code
_entity_poly.pdbx_strand_id
1 'polypeptide(L)' 'MIVVASSSDHVTVDVLELICQSCAEHILAGCRQIQGVASVAVDRKERLITLYFDSSLTTRARVLAAVDDVVATIP' A
#
# COMPACT_ATOMS: atom_id res chain seq x y z
N MET A 1 -7.96 -3.49 -5.90
CA MET A 1 -7.72 -3.09 -4.49
C MET A 1 -8.96 -2.43 -3.90
N ILE A 2 -9.28 -2.66 -2.62
CA ILE A 2 -10.39 -2.00 -1.91
C ILE A 2 -9.85 -1.30 -0.66
N VAL A 3 -10.27 -0.06 -0.41
CA VAL A 3 -9.95 0.64 0.85
C VAL A 3 -10.84 0.12 1.98
N VAL A 4 -10.22 -0.42 3.03
CA VAL A 4 -10.94 -1.00 4.19
C VAL A 4 -10.91 -0.11 5.42
N ALA A 5 -9.88 0.74 5.55
CA ALA A 5 -9.81 1.78 6.58
C ALA A 5 -9.01 2.98 6.06
N SER A 6 -9.30 4.18 6.58
CA SER A 6 -8.59 5.40 6.23
C SER A 6 -8.62 6.40 7.37
N SER A 7 -7.49 7.02 7.62
CA SER A 7 -7.32 8.14 8.55
C SER A 7 -6.50 9.26 7.89
N SER A 8 -6.16 10.31 8.63
CA SER A 8 -5.43 11.47 8.09
C SER A 8 -3.99 11.15 7.70
N ASP A 9 -3.36 10.18 8.38
CA ASP A 9 -1.94 9.82 8.24
C ASP A 9 -1.72 8.37 7.76
N HIS A 10 -2.80 7.59 7.58
CA HIS A 10 -2.66 6.23 7.08
C HIS A 10 -3.88 5.75 6.31
N VAL A 11 -3.66 4.74 5.48
CA VAL A 11 -4.69 4.05 4.71
C VAL A 11 -4.44 2.56 4.72
N THR A 12 -5.49 1.78 4.94
CA THR A 12 -5.45 0.32 4.86
C THR A 12 -6.25 -0.15 3.66
N VAL A 13 -5.64 -1.02 2.87
CA VAL A 13 -6.17 -1.54 1.63
C VAL A 13 -6.10 -3.06 1.60
N ASP A 14 -7.15 -3.68 1.07
CA ASP A 14 -7.17 -5.08 0.70
C ASP A 14 -6.62 -5.26 -0.71
N VAL A 15 -5.58 -6.09 -0.84
CA VAL A 15 -4.88 -6.39 -2.10
C VAL A 15 -4.84 -7.90 -2.30
N LEU A 16 -5.56 -8.38 -3.30
CA LEU A 16 -5.75 -9.80 -3.57
C LEU A 16 -4.41 -10.53 -3.81
N GLU A 17 -3.49 -9.83 -4.46
CA GLU A 17 -2.17 -10.29 -4.92
C GLU A 17 -1.19 -10.53 -3.76
N LEU A 18 -1.53 -10.14 -2.52
CA LEU A 18 -0.75 -10.44 -1.30
C LEU A 18 -0.70 -11.93 -0.92
N ILE A 19 -1.54 -12.77 -1.53
CA ILE A 19 -1.51 -14.22 -1.30
C ILE A 19 -0.23 -14.87 -1.81
N CYS A 20 0.35 -14.34 -2.89
CA CYS A 20 1.59 -14.83 -3.46
C CYS A 20 2.79 -14.16 -2.76
N GLN A 21 3.74 -14.96 -2.27
CA GLN A 21 4.88 -14.43 -1.51
C GLN A 21 5.73 -13.46 -2.32
N SER A 22 6.06 -13.81 -3.57
CA SER A 22 6.87 -12.94 -4.44
C SER A 22 6.12 -11.66 -4.81
N CYS A 23 4.82 -11.74 -5.10
CA CYS A 23 4.00 -10.55 -5.36
C CYS A 23 3.93 -9.64 -4.12
N ALA A 24 3.77 -10.22 -2.92
CA ALA A 24 3.75 -9.46 -1.67
C ALA A 24 5.07 -8.72 -1.42
N GLU A 25 6.22 -9.36 -1.68
CA GLU A 25 7.53 -8.72 -1.57
C GLU A 25 7.71 -7.58 -2.58
N HIS A 26 7.25 -7.76 -3.82
CA HIS A 26 7.29 -6.72 -4.86
C HIS A 26 6.42 -5.53 -4.48
N ILE A 27 5.18 -5.77 -4.03
CA ILE A 27 4.26 -4.72 -3.58
C ILE A 27 4.88 -3.97 -2.39
N LEU A 28 5.41 -4.69 -1.40
CA LEU A 28 6.08 -4.10 -0.24
C LEU A 28 7.25 -3.19 -0.63
N ALA A 29 8.10 -3.65 -1.55
CA ALA A 29 9.23 -2.89 -2.05
C ALA A 29 8.76 -1.62 -2.77
N GLY A 30 7.79 -1.73 -3.69
CA GLY A 30 7.23 -0.58 -4.40
C GLY A 30 6.55 0.42 -3.48
N CYS A 31 5.74 -0.05 -2.53
CA CYS A 31 5.03 0.80 -1.56
C CYS A 31 5.98 1.60 -0.67
N ARG A 32 7.15 1.04 -0.31
CA ARG A 32 8.18 1.75 0.47
C ARG A 32 8.88 2.87 -0.32
N GLN A 33 8.82 2.84 -1.64
CA GLN A 33 9.40 3.88 -2.50
C GLN A 33 8.43 5.01 -2.81
N ILE A 34 7.17 4.90 -2.40
CA ILE A 34 6.15 5.94 -2.61
C ILE A 34 6.54 7.18 -1.80
N GLN A 35 6.64 8.33 -2.47
CA GLN A 35 7.00 9.59 -1.82
C GLN A 35 5.99 9.95 -0.72
N GLY A 36 6.50 10.28 0.46
CA GLY A 36 5.71 10.65 1.63
C GLY A 36 5.22 9.47 2.47
N VAL A 37 5.40 8.23 2.02
CA VAL A 37 5.17 7.04 2.86
C VAL A 37 6.31 6.91 3.86
N ALA A 38 5.97 6.91 5.15
CA ALA A 38 6.90 6.75 6.26
C ALA A 38 7.11 5.27 6.61
N SER A 39 6.07 4.44 6.48
CA SER A 39 6.13 3.01 6.80
C SER A 39 5.00 2.23 6.14
N VAL A 40 5.25 0.93 5.96
CA VAL A 40 4.29 -0.02 5.37
C VAL A 40 4.18 -1.23 6.28
N ALA A 41 2.97 -1.56 6.72
CA ALA A 41 2.66 -2.78 7.48
C ALA A 41 1.80 -3.72 6.62
N VAL A 42 2.00 -5.03 6.79
CA VAL A 42 1.30 -6.05 5.99
C VAL A 42 0.75 -7.15 6.89
N ASP A 43 -0.50 -7.49 6.65
CA ASP A 43 -1.16 -8.68 7.15
C ASP A 43 -1.49 -9.59 5.97
N ARG A 44 -0.67 -10.63 5.75
CA ARG A 44 -0.87 -11.58 4.66
C ARG A 44 -2.06 -12.51 4.89
N LYS A 45 -2.44 -12.74 6.15
CA LYS A 45 -3.57 -13.62 6.49
C LYS A 45 -4.88 -12.95 6.08
N GLU A 46 -4.99 -11.66 6.39
CA GLU A 46 -6.16 -10.84 6.05
C GLU A 46 -6.04 -10.16 4.68
N ARG A 47 -4.89 -10.28 3.98
CA ARG A 47 -4.57 -9.63 2.70
C ARG A 47 -4.63 -8.10 2.76
N LEU A 48 -4.18 -7.54 3.89
CA LEU A 48 -4.18 -6.11 4.13
C LEU A 48 -2.78 -5.52 4.04
N ILE A 49 -2.67 -4.36 3.40
CA ILE A 49 -1.53 -3.45 3.53
C ILE A 49 -2.01 -2.17 4.21
N THR A 50 -1.28 -1.71 5.23
CA THR A 50 -1.46 -0.38 5.81
C THR A 50 -0.26 0.49 5.45
N LEU A 51 -0.50 1.60 4.78
CA LEU A 51 0.50 2.61 4.48
C LEU A 51 0.34 3.79 5.43
N TYR A 52 1.41 4.10 6.15
CA TYR A 52 1.53 5.30 6.99
C TYR A 52 2.29 6.35 6.20
N PHE A 53 1.72 7.53 6.05
CA PHE A 53 2.25 8.58 5.20
C PHE A 53 2.07 9.95 5.84
N ASP A 54 3.05 10.83 5.63
CA ASP A 54 2.98 12.20 6.12
C ASP A 54 2.04 13.02 5.23
N SER A 55 0.93 13.46 5.82
CA SER A 55 -0.09 14.29 5.16
C SER A 55 0.41 15.67 4.68
N SER A 56 1.58 16.13 5.15
CA SER A 56 2.24 17.34 4.65
C SER A 56 3.03 17.11 3.36
N LEU A 57 3.45 15.86 3.07
CA LEU A 57 4.27 15.49 1.92
C LEU A 57 3.46 14.85 0.79
N THR A 58 2.38 14.14 1.15
CA THR A 58 1.52 13.44 0.20
C THR A 58 0.07 13.42 0.65
N THR A 59 -0.82 12.94 -0.21
CA THR A 59 -2.24 12.78 0.13
C THR A 59 -2.64 11.33 -0.02
N ARG A 60 -3.67 10.92 0.72
CA ARG A 60 -4.27 9.58 0.58
C ARG A 60 -4.53 9.22 -0.88
N ALA A 61 -5.08 10.14 -1.67
CA ALA A 61 -5.38 9.89 -3.08
C ALA A 61 -4.12 9.60 -3.90
N ARG A 62 -3.02 10.31 -3.66
CA ARG A 62 -1.72 10.05 -4.30
C ARG A 62 -1.12 8.72 -3.87
N VAL A 63 -1.18 8.40 -2.57
CA VAL A 63 -0.70 7.13 -2.04
C VAL A 63 -1.49 5.97 -2.67
N LEU A 64 -2.82 6.07 -2.71
CA LEU A 64 -3.67 5.05 -3.34
C LEU A 64 -3.36 4.86 -4.83
N ALA A 65 -3.21 5.95 -5.59
CA ALA A 65 -2.84 5.86 -6.99
C ALA A 65 -1.48 5.18 -7.19
N ALA A 66 -0.48 5.54 -6.38
CA ALA A 66 0.84 4.93 -6.45
C ALA A 66 0.84 3.45 -6.03
N VAL A 67 -0.01 3.04 -5.08
CA VAL A 67 -0.19 1.62 -4.76
C VAL A 67 -0.83 0.87 -5.93
N ASP A 68 -1.82 1.46 -6.59
CA ASP A 68 -2.46 0.87 -7.77
C ASP A 68 -1.44 0.67 -8.91
N ASP A 69 -0.58 1.66 -9.17
CA ASP A 69 0.53 1.54 -10.12
C ASP A 69 1.49 0.40 -9.75
N VAL A 70 1.88 0.29 -8.48
CA VAL A 70 2.75 -0.80 -8.00
C VAL A 70 2.11 -2.17 -8.25
N VAL A 71 0.82 -2.31 -7.91
CA VAL A 71 0.08 -3.56 -8.11
C VAL A 71 -0.05 -3.89 -9.60
N ALA A 72 -0.24 -2.88 -10.46
CA ALA A 72 -0.31 -3.06 -11.92
C ALA A 72 1.02 -3.54 -12.55
N THR A 73 2.15 -3.42 -11.84
CA THR A 73 3.46 -3.93 -12.29
C THR A 73 3.78 -5.36 -11.88
N ILE A 74 2.86 -6.03 -11.16
CA ILE A 74 3.04 -7.43 -10.76
C ILE A 74 3.00 -8.32 -12.02
N PRO A 75 3.97 -9.22 -12.20
CA PRO A 75 4.04 -10.12 -13.36
C PRO A 75 3.00 -11.24 -13.36
#